data_AF-A0A166AAL2-F1
#
_entry.id   AF-A0A166AAL2-F1
#
_cell.length_a   1.000
_cell.length_b   1.000
_cell.length_c   1.000
_cell.angle_alpha   90.00
_cell.angle_beta   90.00
_cell.angle_gamma   90.00
#
_symmetry.space_group_name_H-M   'P 1'
#
loop_
_entity.id
_entity.type
_entity.pdbx_description
1 polymer ?
#
loop_
_entity_poly.entity_id
_entity_poly.type
_entity_poly.pdbx_seq_one_letter_code
_entity_poly.pdbx_strand_id
1 'polypeptide(L)'
;MRFTESVRRWELKESVLHAECLLADGHTWKHTTFDLNTCIGNIDGELRWDKQDFYKSICLEHKAHLEGTVLVAKCKKAHSNEYVLSRLDLATHLRNDNGIIVVIAHSEKLSTMLTEVPWMKFKVVAEPDFSVFTTHPVMQETMARIAQTTAEHVSKQMASILALAIAEATVVVTASAMEHVSQSMEVMLSTLSGETTATVEHSTSHLSHLHRFGSEQIHQHSLPAGKQLTL
;
A
#
# COMPACT_ATOMS: atom_id res chain seq x y z
N MET A 1 -15.45 -0.05 2.97
CA MET A 1 -16.21 -0.95 3.86
C MET A 1 -15.54 -0.95 5.23
N ARG A 2 -16.27 -0.91 6.35
CA ARG A 2 -15.61 -1.00 7.67
C ARG A 2 -15.16 -2.43 7.91
N PHE A 3 -13.99 -2.60 8.54
CA PHE A 3 -13.43 -3.92 8.85
C PHE A 3 -14.43 -4.85 9.55
N THR A 4 -15.20 -4.31 10.51
CA THR A 4 -16.21 -5.05 11.29
C THR A 4 -17.43 -5.49 10.49
N GLU A 5 -17.72 -4.87 9.34
CA GLU A 5 -18.87 -5.21 8.49
C GLU A 5 -18.51 -6.32 7.49
N SER A 6 -17.22 -6.41 7.14
CA SER A 6 -16.70 -7.27 6.09
C SER A 6 -15.87 -8.44 6.60
N VAL A 7 -15.69 -8.57 7.91
CA VAL A 7 -14.91 -9.62 8.56
C VAL A 7 -15.68 -10.17 9.75
N ARG A 8 -15.70 -11.48 9.93
CA ARG A 8 -16.36 -12.17 11.04
C ARG A 8 -15.57 -13.37 11.54
N ARG A 9 -16.00 -13.94 12.68
CA ARG A 9 -15.43 -15.15 13.29
C ARG A 9 -13.90 -15.08 13.37
N TRP A 10 -13.39 -13.94 13.83
CA TRP A 10 -11.96 -13.78 13.99
C TRP A 10 -11.48 -14.39 15.30
N GLU A 11 -10.32 -15.00 15.24
CA GLU A 11 -9.61 -15.56 16.38
C GLU A 11 -8.12 -15.27 16.24
N LEU A 12 -7.44 -15.10 17.36
CA LEU A 12 -5.99 -14.94 17.38
C LEU A 12 -5.36 -16.24 17.86
N LYS A 13 -4.53 -16.83 17.00
CA LYS A 13 -3.68 -17.97 17.34
C LYS A 13 -2.24 -17.47 17.33
N GLU A 14 -1.70 -17.27 18.52
CA GLU A 14 -0.38 -16.68 18.73
C GLU A 14 -0.30 -15.25 18.16
N SER A 15 0.35 -15.08 17.02
CA SER A 15 0.47 -13.82 16.27
C SER A 15 -0.40 -13.80 15.02
N VAL A 16 -0.97 -14.94 14.63
CA VAL A 16 -1.72 -15.09 13.39
C VAL A 16 -3.21 -14.84 13.67
N LEU A 17 -3.74 -13.81 13.01
CA LEU A 17 -5.16 -13.51 12.96
C LEU A 17 -5.81 -14.44 11.94
N HIS A 18 -6.75 -15.27 12.38
CA HIS A 18 -7.60 -16.07 11.53
C HIS A 18 -8.97 -15.40 11.46
N ALA A 19 -9.56 -15.25 10.28
CA ALA A 19 -10.89 -14.66 10.15
C ALA A 19 -11.62 -15.15 8.89
N GLU A 20 -12.94 -14.97 8.85
CA GLU A 20 -13.73 -15.08 7.62
C GLU A 20 -13.94 -13.68 7.03
N CYS A 21 -13.48 -13.46 5.80
CA CYS A 21 -13.61 -12.20 5.08
C CYS A 21 -14.60 -12.33 3.92
N LEU A 22 -15.43 -11.31 3.74
CA LEU A 22 -16.39 -11.20 2.64
C LEU A 22 -15.66 -10.95 1.30
N LEU A 23 -16.00 -11.71 0.27
CA LEU A 23 -15.51 -11.48 -1.10
C LEU A 23 -16.23 -10.30 -1.75
N ALA A 24 -15.70 -9.81 -2.88
CA ALA A 24 -16.27 -8.68 -3.62
C ALA A 24 -17.67 -8.95 -4.17
N ASP A 25 -18.09 -10.22 -4.24
CA ASP A 25 -19.45 -10.62 -4.60
C ASP A 25 -20.51 -10.23 -3.54
N GLY A 26 -20.08 -9.82 -2.35
CA GLY A 26 -20.95 -9.39 -1.27
C GLY A 26 -21.71 -10.51 -0.55
N HIS A 27 -21.47 -11.78 -0.90
CA HIS A 27 -22.23 -12.91 -0.37
C HIS A 27 -21.35 -14.07 0.11
N THR A 28 -20.20 -14.29 -0.51
CA THR A 28 -19.31 -15.42 -0.20
C THR A 28 -18.28 -15.03 0.84
N TRP A 29 -18.07 -15.92 1.80
CA TRP A 29 -17.11 -15.73 2.88
C TRP A 29 -15.94 -16.68 2.69
N LYS A 30 -14.72 -16.15 2.79
CA LYS A 30 -13.48 -16.90 2.63
C LYS A 30 -12.69 -16.86 3.93
N HIS A 31 -12.19 -18.01 4.36
CA HIS A 31 -11.24 -18.05 5.46
C HIS A 31 -9.90 -17.46 5.02
N THR A 32 -9.37 -16.54 5.81
CA THR A 32 -8.06 -15.91 5.57
C THR A 32 -7.30 -15.82 6.88
N THR A 33 -5.98 -15.87 6.74
CA THR A 33 -5.04 -15.68 7.83
C THR A 33 -4.18 -14.45 7.55
N PHE A 34 -3.71 -13.81 8.61
CA PHE A 34 -2.81 -12.67 8.52
C PHE A 34 -1.89 -12.64 9.74
N ASP A 35 -0.58 -12.60 9.54
CA ASP A 35 0.38 -12.53 10.64
C ASP A 35 0.55 -11.08 11.13
N LEU A 36 0.10 -10.81 12.35
CA LEU A 36 0.18 -9.49 12.98
C LEU A 36 1.63 -9.08 13.33
N ASN A 37 2.58 -10.01 13.45
CA ASN A 37 3.99 -9.67 13.65
C ASN A 37 4.60 -8.92 12.47
N THR A 38 3.97 -8.96 11.30
CA THR A 38 4.45 -8.25 10.10
C THR A 38 4.26 -6.73 10.19
N CYS A 39 3.30 -6.27 11.00
CA CYS A 39 2.93 -4.85 11.06
C CYS A 39 2.71 -4.31 12.48
N ILE A 40 2.77 -5.14 13.52
CA ILE A 40 2.66 -4.74 14.92
C ILE A 40 3.94 -5.11 15.67
N GLY A 41 4.45 -4.15 16.43
CA GLY A 41 5.57 -4.33 17.35
C GLY A 41 5.28 -3.73 18.72
N ASN A 42 6.23 -3.90 19.63
CA ASN A 42 6.17 -3.35 20.99
C ASN A 42 7.25 -2.27 21.18
N ILE A 43 6.86 -1.09 21.62
CA ILE A 43 7.75 0.00 22.01
C ILE A 43 7.51 0.31 23.48
N ASP A 44 8.48 -0.04 24.32
CA ASP A 44 8.46 0.20 25.77
C ASP A 44 7.15 -0.21 26.49
N GLY A 45 6.61 -1.37 26.12
CA GLY A 45 5.39 -1.91 26.71
C GLY A 45 4.10 -1.48 25.99
N GLU A 46 4.19 -0.71 24.89
CA GLU A 46 3.06 -0.26 24.09
C GLU A 46 3.06 -0.91 22.69
N LEU A 47 1.92 -1.49 22.30
CA LEU A 47 1.70 -2.03 20.96
C LEU A 47 1.56 -0.89 19.95
N ARG A 48 2.34 -0.95 18.87
CA ARG A 48 2.37 0.08 17.82
C ARG A 48 2.33 -0.54 16.44
N TRP A 49 1.62 0.14 15.53
CA TRP A 49 1.65 -0.13 14.09
C TRP A 49 3.01 0.21 13.49
N ASP A 50 3.25 -0.27 12.27
CA ASP A 50 4.47 -0.03 11.49
C ASP A 50 5.75 -0.43 12.25
N LYS A 51 5.62 -1.48 13.06
CA LYS A 51 6.69 -2.15 13.80
C LYS A 51 6.50 -3.66 13.60
N GLN A 52 7.42 -4.47 14.11
CA GLN A 52 7.40 -5.91 13.88
C GLN A 52 7.63 -6.70 15.16
N ASP A 53 7.32 -7.99 15.10
CA ASP A 53 7.68 -8.99 16.11
C ASP A 53 7.13 -8.73 17.53
N PHE A 54 5.93 -8.14 17.68
CA PHE A 54 5.37 -7.89 19.02
C PHE A 54 5.29 -9.17 19.86
N TYR A 55 4.98 -10.33 19.26
CA TYR A 55 4.77 -11.60 19.96
C TYR A 55 6.00 -12.09 20.72
N LYS A 56 7.22 -11.69 20.32
CA LYS A 56 8.45 -12.05 21.07
C LYS A 56 8.56 -11.34 22.41
N SER A 57 7.84 -10.23 22.57
CA SER A 57 7.94 -9.32 23.70
C SER A 57 6.74 -9.38 24.65
N ILE A 58 5.79 -10.28 24.40
CA ILE A 58 4.63 -10.46 25.27
C ILE A 58 4.91 -11.47 26.40
N CYS A 59 4.15 -11.34 27.48
CA CYS A 59 4.20 -12.26 28.61
C CYS A 59 3.65 -13.64 28.21
N LEU A 60 4.45 -14.70 28.37
CA LEU A 60 4.04 -16.09 28.02
C LEU A 60 2.86 -16.60 28.87
N GLU A 61 2.74 -16.14 30.11
CA GLU A 61 1.64 -16.51 31.02
C GLU A 61 0.31 -15.86 30.63
N HIS A 62 0.35 -14.74 29.91
CA HIS A 62 -0.81 -13.98 29.47
C HIS A 62 -0.74 -13.80 27.96
N LYS A 63 -1.20 -14.82 27.25
CA LYS A 63 -1.27 -14.82 25.78
C LYS A 63 -2.03 -13.61 25.27
N ALA A 64 -1.60 -13.08 24.13
CA ALA A 64 -2.36 -12.07 23.43
C ALA A 64 -3.74 -12.62 23.04
N HIS A 65 -4.77 -11.79 23.14
CA HIS A 65 -6.14 -12.12 22.78
C HIS A 65 -6.85 -10.93 22.15
N LEU A 66 -8.02 -11.17 21.56
CA LEU A 66 -8.86 -10.15 20.95
C LEU A 66 -10.05 -9.83 21.85
N GLU A 67 -10.26 -8.55 22.12
CA GLU A 67 -11.48 -7.99 22.70
C GLU A 67 -12.22 -7.21 21.60
N GLY A 68 -13.10 -7.90 20.86
CA GLY A 68 -13.70 -7.33 19.66
C GLY A 68 -12.63 -7.09 18.58
N THR A 69 -12.43 -5.83 18.18
CA THR A 69 -11.36 -5.44 17.24
C THR A 69 -10.05 -5.06 17.93
N VAL A 70 -10.02 -5.06 19.26
CA VAL A 70 -8.87 -4.60 20.03
C VAL A 70 -7.96 -5.78 20.36
N LEU A 71 -6.72 -5.73 19.89
CA LEU A 71 -5.65 -6.61 20.33
C LEU A 71 -5.20 -6.21 21.73
N VAL A 72 -5.27 -7.15 22.67
CA VAL A 72 -4.86 -6.97 24.06
C VAL A 72 -3.71 -7.89 24.37
N ALA A 73 -2.59 -7.34 24.86
CA ALA A 73 -1.43 -8.13 25.25
C ALA A 73 -0.66 -7.47 26.40
N LYS A 74 -0.05 -8.28 27.27
CA LYS A 74 0.91 -7.80 28.27
C LYS A 74 2.30 -7.74 27.64
N CYS A 75 2.80 -6.54 27.40
CA CYS A 75 4.03 -6.26 26.67
C CYS A 75 5.17 -5.87 27.63
N LYS A 76 6.38 -6.37 27.38
CA LYS A 76 7.57 -6.05 28.17
C LYS A 76 8.04 -4.62 27.91
N LYS A 77 8.39 -3.88 28.96
CA LYS A 77 9.09 -2.58 28.84
C LYS A 77 10.54 -2.77 28.38
N ALA A 78 11.12 -1.77 27.73
CA ALA A 78 12.46 -1.87 27.16
C ALA A 78 13.56 -1.90 28.23
N HIS A 79 13.37 -1.12 29.31
CA HIS A 79 14.38 -0.90 30.36
C HIS A 79 14.03 -1.55 31.70
N SER A 80 12.98 -2.37 31.75
CA SER A 80 12.62 -3.10 32.96
C SER A 80 12.16 -4.51 32.63
N ASN A 81 12.11 -5.37 33.65
CA ASN A 81 11.51 -6.69 33.51
C ASN A 81 9.99 -6.68 33.80
N GLU A 82 9.40 -5.49 33.77
CA GLU A 82 7.97 -5.31 33.98
C GLU A 82 7.20 -5.52 32.68
N TYR A 83 5.98 -6.04 32.82
CA TYR A 83 5.03 -6.16 31.74
C TYR A 83 3.86 -5.21 31.98
N VAL A 84 3.48 -4.47 30.94
CA VAL A 84 2.33 -3.55 30.97
C VAL A 84 1.25 -4.05 30.03
N LEU A 85 -0.01 -3.90 30.43
CA LEU A 85 -1.14 -4.20 29.57
C LEU A 85 -1.25 -3.14 28.47
N SER A 86 -1.16 -3.56 27.22
CA SER A 86 -1.34 -2.71 26.05
C SER A 86 -2.55 -3.15 25.23
N ARG A 87 -3.20 -2.18 24.60
CA ARG A 87 -4.39 -2.33 23.77
C ARG A 87 -4.17 -1.64 22.43
N LEU A 88 -4.47 -2.30 21.32
CA LEU A 88 -4.34 -1.72 19.97
C LEU A 88 -5.55 -2.10 19.11
N ASP A 89 -6.27 -1.11 18.60
CA ASP A 89 -7.46 -1.36 17.76
C ASP A 89 -7.07 -1.71 16.33
N LEU A 90 -7.29 -2.97 15.94
CA LEU A 90 -6.97 -3.53 14.62
C LEU A 90 -7.77 -2.88 13.49
N ALA A 91 -8.98 -2.40 13.76
CA ALA A 91 -9.85 -1.79 12.74
C ALA A 91 -9.33 -0.44 12.21
N THR A 92 -8.33 0.14 12.87
CA THR A 92 -7.69 1.39 12.46
C THR A 92 -6.86 1.21 11.19
N HIS A 93 -6.12 0.11 11.07
CA HIS A 93 -5.20 -0.14 9.96
C HIS A 93 -5.56 -1.37 9.12
N LEU A 94 -6.32 -2.32 9.66
CA LEU A 94 -6.73 -3.48 8.86
C LEU A 94 -8.00 -3.22 8.06
N ARG A 95 -8.02 -3.75 6.84
CA ARG A 95 -9.18 -3.81 5.95
C ARG A 95 -9.31 -5.19 5.35
N ASN A 96 -10.54 -5.52 4.97
CA ASN A 96 -10.79 -6.60 4.03
C ASN A 96 -10.80 -5.99 2.62
N ASP A 97 -9.96 -6.53 1.76
CA ASP A 97 -9.98 -6.31 0.31
C ASP A 97 -10.23 -7.65 -0.38
N ASN A 98 -11.43 -7.83 -0.94
CA ASN A 98 -11.85 -9.02 -1.66
C ASN A 98 -11.45 -10.37 -1.00
N GLY A 99 -11.77 -10.55 0.28
CA GLY A 99 -11.49 -11.79 1.00
C GLY A 99 -10.04 -11.95 1.46
N ILE A 100 -9.26 -10.86 1.48
CA ILE A 100 -7.86 -10.79 1.94
C ILE A 100 -7.75 -9.66 2.97
N ILE A 101 -7.01 -9.90 4.05
CA ILE A 101 -6.72 -8.85 5.04
C ILE A 101 -5.51 -8.04 4.55
N VAL A 102 -5.69 -6.73 4.40
CA VAL A 102 -4.65 -5.80 3.99
C VAL A 102 -4.41 -4.74 5.07
N VAL A 103 -3.15 -4.31 5.19
CA VAL A 103 -2.74 -3.22 6.10
C VAL A 103 -2.76 -1.91 5.32
N ILE A 104 -3.50 -0.92 5.81
CA ILE A 104 -3.43 0.45 5.31
C ILE A 104 -2.22 1.12 5.94
N ALA A 105 -1.12 1.20 5.20
CA ALA A 105 0.04 1.98 5.61
C ALA A 105 -0.29 3.47 5.62
N HIS A 106 -0.32 4.08 6.81
CA HIS A 106 -0.34 5.53 6.94
C HIS A 106 1.13 5.98 6.92
N SER A 107 1.66 6.30 5.74
CA SER A 107 3.02 6.81 5.67
C SER A 107 3.09 8.13 6.45
N GLU A 108 3.73 8.12 7.62
CA GLU A 108 3.98 9.36 8.39
C GLU A 108 4.71 10.39 7.53
N LYS A 109 5.56 9.95 6.59
CA LYS A 109 6.23 10.81 5.59
C LYS A 109 5.23 11.46 4.64
N LEU A 110 4.23 10.73 4.14
CA LEU A 110 3.17 11.33 3.30
C LEU A 110 2.24 12.20 4.12
N SER A 111 1.84 11.77 5.33
CA SER A 111 1.02 12.56 6.23
C SER A 111 1.71 13.87 6.62
N THR A 112 3.00 13.85 6.94
CA THR A 112 3.81 15.07 7.18
C THR A 112 3.99 15.89 5.91
N MET A 113 4.25 15.29 4.75
CA MET A 113 4.33 16.06 3.50
C MET A 113 3.00 16.71 3.07
N LEU A 114 1.85 16.13 3.46
CA LEU A 114 0.52 16.66 3.14
C LEU A 114 -0.02 17.62 4.21
N THR A 115 0.40 17.50 5.48
CA THR A 115 -0.08 18.33 6.61
C THR A 115 0.93 19.39 7.05
N GLU A 116 2.22 19.07 7.07
CA GLU A 116 3.26 20.08 7.21
C GLU A 116 3.52 20.64 5.84
N VAL A 117 2.92 21.79 5.61
CA VAL A 117 3.15 22.58 4.42
C VAL A 117 4.42 23.41 4.68
N PRO A 118 5.62 23.00 4.20
CA PRO A 118 6.90 23.57 4.65
C PRO A 118 7.06 25.07 4.38
N TRP A 119 6.27 25.64 3.46
CA TRP A 119 6.27 27.08 3.18
C TRP A 119 5.53 27.93 4.22
N MET A 120 4.77 27.33 5.13
CA MET A 120 4.02 28.06 6.16
C MET A 120 4.82 28.33 7.45
N LYS A 121 6.09 27.88 7.51
CA LYS A 121 7.00 28.06 8.67
C LYS A 121 7.94 29.30 8.55
N PHE A 122 7.71 30.23 7.62
CA PHE A 122 8.43 31.51 7.62
C PHE A 122 7.85 32.44 8.69
N LYS A 123 8.33 32.30 9.93
CA LYS A 123 8.20 33.37 10.92
C LYS A 123 9.15 34.48 10.50
N VAL A 124 8.60 35.55 9.93
CA VAL A 124 9.32 36.79 9.61
C VAL A 124 10.04 37.27 10.88
N VAL A 125 11.37 37.20 10.86
CA VAL A 125 12.22 37.78 11.91
C VAL A 125 12.35 39.26 11.61
N ALA A 126 11.83 40.07 12.53
CA ALA A 126 11.68 41.53 12.48
C ALA A 126 10.76 41.99 11.34
N GLU A 127 9.59 42.54 11.67
CA GLU A 127 8.85 43.41 10.76
C GLU A 127 9.72 44.65 10.51
N PRO A 128 10.31 44.85 9.31
CA PRO A 128 10.69 46.19 8.92
C PRO A 128 9.37 46.94 8.73
N ASP A 129 9.28 48.16 9.24
CA ASP A 129 8.12 49.00 8.97
C ASP A 129 8.11 49.37 7.47
N PHE A 130 7.46 48.52 6.66
CA PHE A 130 7.39 48.64 5.21
C PHE A 130 6.45 49.77 4.76
N SER A 131 5.71 50.40 5.69
CA SER A 131 4.79 51.49 5.38
C SER A 131 5.47 52.67 4.68
N VAL A 132 6.77 52.86 4.91
CA VAL A 132 7.59 53.93 4.29
C VAL A 132 7.95 53.63 2.83
N PHE A 133 8.00 52.36 2.44
CA PHE A 133 8.45 51.92 1.12
C PHE A 133 7.31 51.60 0.14
N THR A 134 6.09 51.48 0.64
CA THR A 134 4.89 51.19 -0.18
C THR A 134 4.51 52.30 -1.15
N THR A 135 5.06 53.51 -1.02
CA THR A 135 4.78 54.65 -1.91
C THR A 135 5.79 54.83 -3.03
N HIS A 136 6.92 54.10 -3.04
CA HIS A 136 7.94 54.25 -4.08
C HIS A 136 7.69 53.27 -5.25
N PRO A 137 7.43 53.76 -6.48
CA PRO A 137 7.01 52.92 -7.61
C PRO A 137 8.03 51.84 -7.98
N VAL A 138 9.33 52.16 -7.91
CA VAL A 138 10.41 51.18 -8.18
C VAL A 138 10.45 50.08 -7.12
N MET A 139 10.11 50.39 -5.86
CA MET A 139 10.12 49.40 -4.79
C MET A 139 8.90 48.49 -4.90
N GLN A 140 7.73 49.02 -5.26
CA GLN A 140 6.54 48.21 -5.56
C GLN A 140 6.80 47.23 -6.70
N GLU A 141 7.40 47.69 -7.81
CA GLU A 141 7.73 46.80 -8.93
C GLU A 141 8.75 45.73 -8.53
N THR A 142 9.76 46.10 -7.75
CA THR A 142 10.78 45.16 -7.28
C THR A 142 10.19 44.12 -6.33
N MET A 143 9.31 44.53 -5.40
CA MET A 143 8.60 43.60 -4.51
C MET A 143 7.66 42.68 -5.28
N ALA A 144 6.95 43.19 -6.28
CA ALA A 144 6.10 42.38 -7.15
C ALA A 144 6.92 41.33 -7.92
N ARG A 145 8.09 41.71 -8.46
CA ARG A 145 9.02 40.79 -9.12
C ARG A 145 9.59 39.75 -8.16
N ILE A 146 9.99 40.14 -6.95
CA ILE A 146 10.48 39.21 -5.94
C ILE A 146 9.38 38.22 -5.54
N ALA A 147 8.16 38.71 -5.28
CA ALA A 147 7.02 37.86 -4.97
C ALA A 147 6.72 36.88 -6.11
N GLN A 148 6.72 37.36 -7.36
CA GLN A 148 6.49 36.51 -8.53
C GLN A 148 7.58 35.46 -8.71
N THR A 149 8.86 35.84 -8.69
CA THR A 149 9.99 34.90 -8.82
C THR A 149 10.04 33.89 -7.68
N THR A 150 9.69 34.31 -6.46
CA THR A 150 9.59 33.41 -5.30
C THR A 150 8.45 32.41 -5.49
N ALA A 151 7.28 32.88 -5.94
CA ALA A 151 6.14 32.01 -6.23
C ALA A 151 6.49 30.99 -7.32
N GLU A 152 7.09 31.44 -8.43
CA GLU A 152 7.53 30.57 -9.53
C GLU A 152 8.56 29.53 -9.07
N HIS A 153 9.57 29.95 -8.30
CA HIS A 153 10.58 29.05 -7.76
C HIS A 153 9.97 28.01 -6.82
N VAL A 154 9.13 28.44 -5.88
CA VAL A 154 8.46 27.55 -4.93
C VAL A 154 7.54 26.57 -5.66
N SER A 155 6.73 27.03 -6.62
CA SER A 155 5.88 26.16 -7.42
C SER A 155 6.68 25.10 -8.18
N LYS A 156 7.82 25.48 -8.78
CA LYS A 156 8.70 24.56 -9.49
C LYS A 156 9.34 23.53 -8.54
N GLN A 157 9.83 23.99 -7.39
CA GLN A 157 10.44 23.13 -6.39
C GLN A 157 9.42 22.15 -5.79
N MET A 158 8.19 22.60 -5.53
CA MET A 158 7.08 21.75 -5.09
C MET A 158 6.72 20.70 -6.11
N ALA A 159 6.56 21.09 -7.38
CA ALA A 159 6.25 20.15 -8.44
C ALA A 159 7.32 19.04 -8.54
N SER A 160 8.60 19.41 -8.39
CA SER A 160 9.70 18.45 -8.38
C SER A 160 9.66 17.51 -7.18
N ILE A 161 9.44 18.03 -5.97
CA ILE A 161 9.38 17.21 -4.75
C ILE A 161 8.18 16.27 -4.80
N LEU A 162 7.02 16.77 -5.23
CA LEU A 162 5.79 15.98 -5.38
C LEU A 162 5.98 14.87 -6.41
N ALA A 163 6.59 15.17 -7.57
CA ALA A 163 6.86 14.16 -8.59
C ALA A 163 7.77 13.04 -8.07
N LEU A 164 8.81 13.39 -7.31
CA LEU A 164 9.71 12.40 -6.70
C LEU A 164 9.00 11.55 -5.64
N ALA A 165 8.20 12.18 -4.78
CA ALA A 165 7.42 11.48 -3.75
C ALA A 165 6.39 10.52 -4.37
N ILE A 166 5.72 10.95 -5.45
CA ILE A 166 4.81 10.09 -6.21
C ILE A 166 5.58 8.92 -6.82
N ALA A 167 6.73 9.15 -7.45
CA ALA A 167 7.53 8.07 -8.02
C ALA A 167 7.95 7.04 -6.97
N GLU A 168 8.42 7.46 -5.80
CA GLU A 168 8.72 6.58 -4.66
C GLU A 168 7.49 5.78 -4.22
N ALA A 169 6.35 6.45 -4.04
CA ALA A 169 5.10 5.80 -3.64
C ALA A 169 4.62 4.79 -4.69
N THR A 170 4.79 5.09 -5.98
CA THR A 170 4.39 4.22 -7.09
C THR A 170 5.17 2.89 -7.03
N VAL A 171 6.46 2.93 -6.71
CA VAL A 171 7.28 1.71 -6.55
C VAL A 171 6.75 0.85 -5.41
N VAL A 172 6.49 1.47 -4.24
CA VAL A 172 5.97 0.76 -3.06
C VAL A 172 4.60 0.14 -3.34
N VAL A 173 3.69 0.90 -3.94
CA VAL A 173 2.34 0.41 -4.30
C VAL A 173 2.43 -0.70 -5.34
N THR A 174 3.31 -0.60 -6.33
CA THR A 174 3.47 -1.65 -7.34
C THR A 174 3.99 -2.95 -6.72
N ALA A 175 4.99 -2.86 -5.82
CA ALA A 175 5.49 -4.02 -5.10
C ALA A 175 4.39 -4.66 -4.23
N SER A 176 3.63 -3.85 -3.50
CA SER A 176 2.50 -4.32 -2.70
C SER A 176 1.40 -4.94 -3.55
N ALA A 177 1.10 -4.38 -4.73
CA ALA A 177 0.11 -4.92 -5.65
C ALA A 177 0.57 -6.26 -6.26
N MET A 178 1.85 -6.40 -6.61
CA MET A 178 2.42 -7.66 -7.07
C MET A 178 2.35 -8.75 -5.99
N GLU A 179 2.67 -8.40 -4.74
CA GLU A 179 2.52 -9.29 -3.60
C GLU A 179 1.06 -9.71 -3.41
N HIS A 180 0.12 -8.76 -3.48
CA HIS A 180 -1.31 -9.04 -3.41
C HIS A 180 -1.80 -9.95 -4.54
N VAL A 181 -1.31 -9.77 -5.77
CA VAL A 181 -1.63 -10.64 -6.91
C VAL A 181 -1.08 -12.05 -6.69
N SER A 182 0.14 -12.18 -6.18
CA SER A 182 0.75 -13.48 -5.85
C SER A 182 -0.12 -14.24 -4.84
N GLN A 183 -0.48 -13.59 -3.74
CA GLN A 183 -1.34 -14.16 -2.70
C GLN A 183 -2.74 -14.49 -3.25
N SER A 184 -3.30 -13.63 -4.10
CA SER A 184 -4.60 -13.88 -4.76
C SER A 184 -4.54 -15.08 -5.71
N MET A 185 -3.44 -15.27 -6.44
CA MET A 185 -3.25 -16.39 -7.35
C MET A 185 -3.09 -17.71 -6.59
N GLU A 186 -2.36 -17.72 -5.48
CA GLU A 186 -2.24 -18.88 -4.60
C GLU A 186 -3.60 -19.31 -4.02
N VAL A 187 -4.43 -18.32 -3.67
CA VAL A 187 -5.82 -18.57 -3.28
C VAL A 187 -6.62 -19.21 -4.41
N MET A 188 -6.52 -18.68 -5.63
CA MET A 188 -7.28 -19.21 -6.76
C MET A 188 -6.88 -20.66 -7.09
N LEU A 189 -5.58 -20.97 -7.02
CA LEU A 189 -5.06 -22.32 -7.24
C LEU A 189 -5.50 -23.29 -6.14
N SER A 190 -5.48 -22.87 -4.87
CA SER A 190 -5.97 -23.70 -3.77
C SER A 190 -7.48 -23.95 -3.84
N THR A 191 -8.28 -23.00 -4.32
CA THR A 191 -9.72 -23.23 -4.58
C THR A 191 -9.97 -24.21 -5.73
N LEU A 192 -9.20 -24.12 -6.82
CA LEU A 192 -9.34 -25.03 -7.97
C LEU A 192 -8.90 -26.46 -7.63
N SER A 193 -7.90 -26.63 -6.76
CA SER A 193 -7.44 -27.95 -6.33
C SER A 193 -8.36 -28.62 -5.31
N GLY A 194 -9.31 -27.89 -4.72
CA GLY A 194 -10.28 -28.40 -3.74
C GLY A 194 -11.59 -28.95 -4.34
N GLU A 195 -11.88 -28.65 -5.61
CA GLU A 195 -13.13 -29.09 -6.28
C GLU A 195 -12.99 -30.36 -7.13
N THR A 196 -11.80 -30.96 -7.22
CA THR A 196 -11.59 -32.22 -7.97
C THR A 196 -11.37 -33.43 -7.07
N THR A 197 -12.35 -33.74 -6.21
CA THR A 197 -12.52 -35.10 -5.68
C THR A 197 -13.95 -35.58 -5.87
N ALA A 198 -14.38 -35.68 -7.12
CA ALA A 198 -15.38 -36.66 -7.52
C ALA A 198 -15.22 -36.91 -9.01
N THR A 199 -14.59 -38.05 -9.32
CA THR A 199 -14.61 -38.75 -10.61
C THR A 199 -14.17 -37.96 -11.84
N VAL A 200 -13.04 -38.35 -12.43
CA VAL A 200 -12.96 -38.75 -13.85
C VAL A 200 -11.58 -39.36 -14.09
N GLU A 201 -11.64 -40.40 -14.90
CA GLU A 201 -10.65 -41.42 -15.17
C GLU A 201 -9.38 -40.90 -15.86
N HIS A 202 -8.36 -41.77 -15.83
CA HIS A 202 -7.15 -41.74 -16.64
C HIS A 202 -7.27 -41.00 -17.97
N SER A 203 -6.42 -39.99 -18.18
CA SER A 203 -5.76 -39.78 -19.47
C SER A 203 -4.51 -38.92 -19.29
N THR A 204 -3.37 -39.60 -19.34
CA THR A 204 -2.06 -39.04 -19.62
C THR A 204 -2.02 -38.36 -21.00
N SER A 205 -1.16 -37.35 -21.13
CA SER A 205 -0.69 -36.66 -22.34
C SER A 205 -1.36 -35.32 -22.67
N HIS A 206 -0.77 -34.22 -22.18
CA HIS A 206 -0.96 -32.90 -22.77
C HIS A 206 0.40 -32.19 -22.90
N LEU A 207 1.29 -32.78 -23.71
CA LEU A 207 2.55 -32.20 -24.14
C LEU A 207 2.76 -32.32 -25.68
N SER A 208 1.67 -32.38 -26.44
CA SER A 208 1.73 -32.53 -27.90
C SER A 208 0.58 -31.82 -28.60
N HIS A 209 0.52 -30.49 -28.45
CA HIS A 209 -0.36 -29.64 -29.27
C HIS A 209 0.20 -28.23 -29.46
N LEU A 210 1.43 -28.11 -29.99
CA LEU A 210 2.00 -26.83 -30.43
C LEU A 210 2.95 -26.98 -31.64
N HIS A 211 2.62 -27.86 -32.59
CA HIS A 211 3.31 -27.95 -33.88
C HIS A 211 2.40 -28.54 -34.96
N ARG A 212 1.29 -27.87 -35.26
CA ARG A 212 0.53 -28.10 -36.50
C ARG A 212 -0.32 -26.87 -36.75
N PHE A 213 -0.28 -26.35 -37.97
CA PHE A 213 -0.82 -25.08 -38.46
C PHE A 213 0.11 -23.86 -38.32
N GLY A 214 0.89 -23.64 -39.38
CA GLY A 214 1.59 -22.37 -39.60
C GLY A 214 2.77 -22.43 -40.56
N SER A 215 2.81 -23.33 -41.53
CA SER A 215 3.86 -23.34 -42.57
C SER A 215 3.37 -23.99 -43.85
N GLU A 216 2.60 -23.28 -44.67
CA GLU A 216 2.51 -23.61 -46.09
C GLU A 216 2.20 -22.35 -46.93
N GLN A 217 3.27 -21.90 -47.58
CA GLN A 217 3.35 -21.36 -48.94
C GLN A 217 2.34 -20.27 -49.38
N ILE A 218 2.85 -19.04 -49.51
CA ILE A 218 2.42 -18.14 -50.59
C ILE A 218 3.54 -18.08 -51.62
N HIS A 219 3.21 -18.58 -52.80
CA HIS A 219 4.01 -18.59 -54.02
C HIS A 219 4.35 -17.19 -54.51
N GLN A 220 5.51 -17.12 -55.15
CA GLN A 220 6.05 -16.01 -55.92
C GLN A 220 5.06 -15.52 -56.99
N HIS A 221 4.89 -14.20 -57.12
CA HIS A 221 4.65 -13.60 -58.44
C HIS A 221 5.29 -12.21 -58.55
N SER A 222 5.97 -12.06 -59.68
CA SER A 222 6.78 -10.97 -60.22
C SER A 222 6.21 -9.55 -60.12
N LEU A 223 7.08 -8.59 -59.78
CA LEU A 223 6.97 -7.17 -60.14
C LEU A 223 7.50 -6.93 -61.57
N PRO A 224 6.80 -6.19 -62.44
CA PRO A 224 7.43 -5.59 -63.61
C PRO A 224 7.88 -4.14 -63.33
N ALA A 225 8.96 -3.80 -64.01
CA ALA A 225 9.66 -2.52 -63.96
C ALA A 225 8.87 -1.37 -64.63
N GLY A 226 9.09 -0.17 -64.09
CA GLY A 226 9.37 1.05 -64.86
C GLY A 226 8.22 1.72 -65.62
N LYS A 227 7.84 2.92 -65.16
CA LYS A 227 7.59 4.06 -66.04
C LYS A 227 7.79 5.39 -65.29
N GLN A 228 8.77 6.16 -65.75
CA GLN A 228 8.88 7.62 -65.56
C GLN A 228 7.70 8.33 -66.23
N LEU A 229 7.30 9.50 -65.71
CA LEU A 229 7.36 10.81 -66.39
C LEU A 229 6.61 11.90 -65.58
N THR A 230 7.35 12.99 -65.29
CA THR A 230 7.00 14.45 -65.35
C THR A 230 5.53 14.87 -65.28
N LEU A 231 5.14 15.86 -64.49
CA LEU A 231 5.64 17.25 -64.39
C LEU A 231 5.63 17.76 -62.95
#